data_AF-A0ABD7YQZ1-F1
#
_entry.id   AF-A0ABD7YQZ1-F1
#
_cell.length_a   1.000
_cell.length_b   1.000
_cell.length_c   1.000
_cell.angle_alpha   90.00
_cell.angle_beta   90.00
_cell.angle_gamma   90.00
#
_symmetry.space_group_name_H-M   'P 1'
#
loop_
_entity.id
_entity.type
_entity.pdbx_description
1 polymer ?
#
loop_
_entity_poly.entity_id
_entity_poly.type
_entity_poly.pdbx_seq_one_letter_code
_entity_poly.pdbx_strand_id
1 'polypeptide(L)'
;MELSEIKKKVKRELLTSAPILLLAFIFPILAWFGVFQLEDNSAIWFQRSGSVTVLFAVWVEFKLFKLAGLTNPISENGKTYDDMRKSDYLQTHNSKKIQIIKYLAAVLAISGTVIWGYGDLIFTALSQ
;
A
#
# COMPACT_ATOMS: atom_id res chain seq x y z
N MET A 1 25.46 2.24 -8.42
CA MET A 1 25.07 2.17 -6.99
C MET A 1 25.53 0.82 -6.43
N GLU A 2 26.16 0.81 -5.27
CA GLU A 2 26.58 -0.43 -4.60
C GLU A 2 25.38 -1.31 -4.23
N LEU A 3 25.51 -2.63 -4.32
CA LEU A 3 24.41 -3.57 -4.06
C LEU A 3 23.89 -3.45 -2.61
N SER A 4 24.77 -3.12 -1.67
CA SER A 4 24.46 -2.86 -0.26
C SER A 4 23.53 -1.65 -0.08
N GLU A 5 23.76 -0.57 -0.81
CA GLU A 5 22.95 0.64 -0.80
C GLU A 5 21.54 0.38 -1.35
N ILE A 6 21.43 -0.40 -2.43
CA ILE A 6 20.13 -0.79 -3.00
C ILE A 6 19.35 -1.64 -1.98
N LYS A 7 19.98 -2.64 -1.34
CA LYS A 7 19.34 -3.46 -0.31
C LYS A 7 18.84 -2.63 0.86
N LYS A 8 19.64 -1.66 1.34
CA LYS A 8 19.28 -0.76 2.44
C LYS A 8 18.08 0.11 2.06
N LYS A 9 18.07 0.68 0.85
CA LYS A 9 16.96 1.48 0.34
C LYS A 9 15.68 0.66 0.20
N VAL A 10 15.75 -0.54 -0.38
CA VAL A 10 14.61 -1.45 -0.50
C VAL A 10 14.04 -1.80 0.87
N LYS A 11 14.89 -2.18 1.83
CA LYS A 11 14.45 -2.51 3.20
C LYS A 11 13.78 -1.32 3.87
N ARG A 12 14.32 -0.10 3.71
CA ARG A 12 13.74 1.12 4.29
C ARG A 12 12.37 1.43 3.71
N GLU A 13 12.21 1.35 2.39
CA GLU A 13 10.93 1.60 1.74
C GLU A 13 9.87 0.55 2.13
N LEU A 14 10.25 -0.73 2.23
CA LEU A 14 9.37 -1.78 2.74
C LEU A 14 8.96 -1.53 4.19
N LEU A 15 9.92 -1.22 5.07
CA LEU A 15 9.67 -0.95 6.48
C LEU A 15 8.75 0.26 6.68
N THR A 16 8.94 1.31 5.90
CA THR A 16 8.12 2.52 5.97
C THR A 16 6.77 2.38 5.24
N SER A 17 6.55 1.33 4.45
CA SER A 17 5.25 1.04 3.83
C SER A 17 4.33 0.21 4.74
N ALA A 18 4.93 -0.63 5.60
CA ALA A 18 4.18 -1.42 6.58
C ALA A 18 3.24 -0.61 7.49
N PRO A 19 3.68 0.48 8.17
CA PRO A 19 2.78 1.25 9.03
C PRO A 19 1.67 1.96 8.24
N ILE A 20 1.94 2.38 6.99
CA ILE A 20 0.95 3.05 6.14
C ILE A 20 -0.14 2.06 5.72
N LEU A 21 0.25 0.84 5.35
CA LEU A 21 -0.69 -0.22 5.00
C LEU A 21 -1.53 -0.66 6.22
N LEU A 22 -0.92 -0.69 7.39
CA LEU A 22 -1.61 -0.96 8.66
C LEU A 22 -2.62 0.15 8.98
N LEU A 23 -2.29 1.42 8.76
CA LEU A 23 -3.25 2.52 8.88
C LEU A 23 -4.40 2.38 7.89
N ALA A 24 -4.13 2.04 6.62
CA ALA A 24 -5.17 1.82 5.62
C ALA A 24 -6.19 0.75 6.04
N PHE A 25 -5.72 -0.33 6.66
CA PHE A 25 -6.56 -1.43 7.15
C PHE A 25 -7.31 -1.10 8.44
N ILE A 26 -6.65 -0.46 9.40
CA ILE A 26 -7.23 -0.18 10.72
C ILE A 26 -8.23 0.97 10.68
N PHE A 27 -8.02 1.98 9.84
CA PHE A 27 -8.86 3.17 9.81
C PHE A 27 -10.37 2.90 9.62
N PRO A 28 -10.84 2.06 8.67
CA PRO A 28 -12.26 1.78 8.51
C PRO A 28 -12.83 0.99 9.69
N ILE A 29 -12.01 0.16 10.36
CA ILE A 29 -12.40 -0.54 11.58
C ILE A 29 -12.61 0.46 12.72
N LEU A 30 -11.68 1.42 12.89
CA LEU A 30 -11.83 2.48 13.89
C LEU A 30 -13.06 3.36 13.60
N ALA A 31 -13.29 3.70 12.34
CA ALA A 31 -14.44 4.49 11.93
C ALA A 31 -15.77 3.77 12.19
N TRP A 32 -15.80 2.44 12.03
CA TRP A 32 -16.97 1.62 12.38
C TRP A 32 -17.38 1.79 13.86
N PHE A 33 -16.41 1.90 14.77
CA PHE A 33 -16.65 2.12 16.20
C PHE A 33 -16.81 3.60 16.57
N GLY A 34 -16.93 4.51 15.60
CA GLY A 34 -17.10 5.94 15.84
C GLY A 34 -15.84 6.66 16.35
N VAL A 35 -14.65 6.06 16.22
CA VAL A 35 -13.40 6.72 16.61
C VAL A 35 -13.15 7.92 15.68
N PHE A 36 -12.82 9.07 16.26
CA PHE A 36 -12.69 10.37 15.58
C PHE A 36 -13.97 10.86 14.86
N GLN A 37 -15.13 10.28 15.16
CA GLN A 37 -16.40 10.76 14.66
C GLN A 37 -16.70 12.14 15.26
N LEU A 38 -16.84 13.15 14.39
CA LEU A 38 -17.25 14.51 14.77
C LEU A 38 -18.69 14.83 14.33
N GLU A 39 -19.24 14.06 13.38
CA GLU A 39 -20.61 14.21 12.90
C GLU A 39 -21.55 13.25 13.65
N ASP A 40 -22.82 13.61 13.82
CA ASP A 40 -23.79 12.75 14.51
C ASP A 40 -24.12 11.46 13.73
N ASN A 41 -23.86 11.42 12.43
CA ASN A 41 -24.19 10.28 11.57
C ASN A 41 -23.00 9.32 11.39
N SER A 42 -23.02 8.20 12.13
CA SER A 42 -21.98 7.16 12.07
C SER A 42 -21.89 6.47 10.69
N ALA A 43 -22.99 6.37 9.94
CA ALA A 43 -23.00 5.73 8.63
C ALA A 43 -22.23 6.58 7.60
N ILE A 44 -22.46 7.90 7.60
CA ILE A 44 -21.72 8.84 6.75
C ILE A 44 -20.23 8.89 7.17
N TRP A 45 -19.95 8.84 8.48
CA TRP A 45 -18.57 8.79 8.97
C TRP A 45 -17.83 7.54 8.48
N PHE A 46 -18.45 6.36 8.59
CA PHE A 46 -17.88 5.12 8.07
C PHE A 46 -17.65 5.19 6.55
N GLN A 47 -18.58 5.74 5.78
CA GLN A 47 -18.40 5.95 4.34
C GLN A 47 -17.14 6.78 4.03
N ARG A 48 -16.92 7.90 4.76
CA ARG A 48 -15.75 8.76 4.54
C ARG A 48 -14.43 8.08 4.85
N SER A 49 -14.43 7.13 5.79
CA SER A 49 -13.24 6.34 6.13
C SER A 49 -12.64 5.60 4.94
N GLY A 50 -13.47 5.22 3.95
CA GLY A 50 -13.03 4.59 2.72
C GLY A 50 -12.05 5.45 1.93
N SER A 51 -12.25 6.77 1.86
CA SER A 51 -11.34 7.69 1.17
C SER A 51 -9.94 7.72 1.81
N VAL A 52 -9.86 7.63 3.14
CA VAL A 52 -8.61 7.57 3.89
C VAL A 52 -7.90 6.24 3.65
N THR A 53 -8.66 5.12 3.61
CA THR A 53 -8.12 3.82 3.22
C THR A 53 -7.52 3.84 1.82
N VAL A 54 -8.23 4.40 0.83
CA VAL A 54 -7.75 4.52 -0.55
C VAL A 54 -6.48 5.36 -0.60
N LEU A 55 -6.46 6.52 0.08
CA LEU A 55 -5.30 7.41 0.12
C LEU A 55 -4.04 6.66 0.57
N PHE A 56 -4.11 5.94 1.70
CA PHE A 56 -2.96 5.22 2.22
C PHE A 56 -2.58 4.01 1.37
N ALA A 57 -3.55 3.28 0.81
CA ALA A 57 -3.30 2.16 -0.08
C ALA A 57 -2.55 2.60 -1.35
N VAL A 58 -3.03 3.64 -2.02
CA VAL A 58 -2.39 4.21 -3.22
C VAL A 58 -1.02 4.80 -2.89
N TRP A 59 -0.85 5.41 -1.71
CA TRP A 59 0.46 5.90 -1.26
C TRP A 59 1.49 4.77 -1.15
N VAL A 60 1.08 3.60 -0.65
CA VAL A 60 1.94 2.41 -0.61
C VAL A 60 2.28 1.94 -2.03
N GLU A 61 1.29 1.88 -2.94
CA GLU A 61 1.54 1.52 -4.34
C GLU A 61 2.55 2.47 -5.00
N PHE A 62 2.43 3.77 -4.78
CA PHE A 62 3.37 4.76 -5.31
C PHE A 62 4.81 4.54 -4.81
N LYS A 63 4.98 4.21 -3.53
CA LYS A 63 6.30 3.88 -2.97
C LYS A 63 6.87 2.59 -3.57
N LEU A 64 6.05 1.56 -3.74
CA LEU A 64 6.47 0.30 -4.36
C LEU A 64 6.77 0.47 -5.85
N PHE A 65 6.05 1.33 -6.57
CA PHE A 65 6.31 1.65 -7.96
C PHE A 65 7.70 2.27 -8.14
N LYS A 66 8.07 3.23 -7.29
CA LYS A 66 9.45 3.78 -7.26
C LYS A 66 10.51 2.72 -6.99
N LEU A 67 10.16 1.69 -6.21
CA LEU A 67 11.06 0.60 -5.86
C LEU A 67 11.27 -0.37 -7.02
N ALA A 68 10.23 -0.62 -7.83
CA ALA A 68 10.33 -1.43 -9.04
C ALA A 68 11.37 -0.88 -10.03
N GLY A 69 11.43 0.44 -10.19
CA GLY A 69 12.45 1.11 -11.01
C GLY A 69 13.88 0.97 -10.47
N LEU A 70 14.06 0.74 -9.16
CA LEU A 70 15.37 0.51 -8.54
C LEU A 70 15.82 -0.96 -8.63
N THR A 71 14.89 -1.90 -8.71
CA THR A 71 15.18 -3.34 -8.86
C THR A 71 15.44 -3.77 -10.30
N ASN A 72 15.12 -2.94 -11.29
CA ASN A 72 15.44 -3.16 -12.70
C ASN A 72 16.17 -1.93 -13.28
N PRO A 73 17.42 -1.65 -12.84
CA PRO A 73 18.20 -0.55 -13.40
C PRO A 73 18.53 -0.88 -14.86
N ILE A 74 17.95 -0.13 -15.79
CA ILE A 74 18.35 -0.15 -17.20
C ILE A 74 19.51 0.83 -17.34
N SER A 75 20.72 0.33 -17.58
CA SER A 75 21.87 1.17 -17.96
C SER A 75 21.58 1.88 -19.29
N GLU A 76 21.97 3.16 -19.42
CA GLU A 76 21.86 3.95 -20.66
C GLU A 76 22.49 3.25 -21.89
N ASN A 77 23.45 2.34 -21.68
CA ASN A 77 24.16 1.64 -22.74
C ASN A 77 23.70 0.18 -22.99
N GLY A 78 22.58 -0.25 -22.40
CA GLY A 78 22.11 -1.63 -22.52
C GLY A 78 22.81 -2.60 -21.57
N LYS A 79 22.15 -3.74 -21.31
CA LYS A 79 22.35 -4.63 -20.16
C LYS A 79 23.80 -5.13 -20.00
N THR A 80 24.52 -4.59 -19.03
CA THR A 80 25.78 -5.18 -18.55
C THR A 80 25.46 -6.44 -17.74
N TYR A 81 26.25 -7.51 -17.88
CA TYR A 81 26.08 -8.77 -17.11
C TYR A 81 25.99 -8.55 -15.59
N ASP A 82 26.68 -7.55 -15.06
CA ASP A 82 26.61 -7.17 -13.64
C ASP A 82 25.26 -6.55 -13.23
N ASP A 83 24.59 -5.83 -14.12
CA ASP A 83 23.26 -5.26 -13.86
C ASP A 83 22.20 -6.37 -13.79
N MET A 84 22.32 -7.36 -14.67
CA MET A 84 21.44 -8.54 -14.69
C MET A 84 21.62 -9.41 -13.44
N ARG A 85 22.86 -9.62 -12.98
CA ARG A 85 23.13 -10.42 -11.78
C ARG A 85 22.65 -9.73 -10.51
N LYS A 86 22.77 -8.40 -10.42
CA LYS A 86 22.25 -7.60 -9.31
C LYS A 86 20.72 -7.55 -9.31
N SER A 87 20.08 -7.41 -10.47
CA SER A 87 18.61 -7.45 -10.58
C SER A 87 18.07 -8.82 -10.21
N ASP A 88 18.65 -9.91 -10.71
CA ASP A 88 18.18 -11.28 -10.43
C ASP A 88 18.23 -11.63 -8.95
N TYR A 89 19.32 -11.26 -8.25
CA TYR A 89 19.46 -11.52 -6.81
C TYR A 89 18.45 -10.72 -5.96
N LEU A 90 18.25 -9.44 -6.30
CA LEU A 90 17.29 -8.58 -5.59
C LEU A 90 15.84 -8.99 -5.87
N GLN A 91 15.56 -9.40 -7.10
CA GLN A 91 14.27 -9.89 -7.54
C GLN A 91 13.95 -11.23 -6.85
N THR A 92 14.86 -12.19 -6.79
CA THR A 92 14.57 -13.48 -6.13
C THR A 92 14.31 -13.38 -4.63
N HIS A 93 15.05 -12.53 -3.91
CA HIS A 93 14.95 -12.51 -2.44
C HIS A 93 13.82 -11.60 -1.88
N ASN A 94 13.50 -10.49 -2.55
CA ASN A 94 12.50 -9.52 -2.07
C ASN A 94 11.23 -9.44 -2.93
N SER A 95 11.18 -10.04 -4.13
CA SER A 95 10.01 -9.96 -5.01
C SER A 95 8.74 -10.48 -4.34
N LYS A 96 8.80 -11.61 -3.62
CA LYS A 96 7.61 -12.14 -2.93
C LYS A 96 7.02 -11.15 -1.93
N LYS A 97 7.86 -10.50 -1.11
CA LYS A 97 7.41 -9.52 -0.11
C LYS A 97 6.81 -8.28 -0.79
N ILE A 98 7.47 -7.78 -1.83
CA ILE A 98 6.99 -6.64 -2.62
C ILE A 98 5.64 -6.96 -3.27
N GLN A 99 5.50 -8.15 -3.88
CA GLN A 99 4.27 -8.61 -4.50
C GLN A 99 3.14 -8.75 -3.48
N ILE A 100 3.40 -9.32 -2.31
CA ILE A 100 2.40 -9.43 -1.23
C ILE A 100 1.91 -8.04 -0.80
N ILE A 101 2.83 -7.10 -0.51
CA ILE A 101 2.43 -5.74 -0.09
C ILE A 101 1.68 -5.03 -1.21
N LYS A 102 2.09 -5.18 -2.48
CA LYS A 102 1.38 -4.61 -3.63
C LYS A 102 -0.03 -5.18 -3.75
N TYR A 103 -0.18 -6.50 -3.62
CA TYR A 103 -1.49 -7.15 -3.66
C TYR A 103 -2.39 -6.69 -2.52
N LEU A 104 -1.86 -6.61 -1.30
CA LEU A 104 -2.61 -6.08 -0.14
C LEU A 104 -3.02 -4.62 -0.34
N ALA A 105 -2.13 -3.77 -0.88
CA ALA A 105 -2.44 -2.38 -1.17
C ALA A 105 -3.56 -2.28 -2.22
N ALA A 106 -3.49 -3.05 -3.30
CA ALA A 106 -4.53 -3.08 -4.32
C ALA A 106 -5.90 -3.53 -3.76
N VAL A 107 -5.92 -4.58 -2.95
CA VAL A 107 -7.15 -5.06 -2.27
C VAL A 107 -7.71 -3.97 -1.36
N LEU A 108 -6.87 -3.30 -0.57
CA LEU A 108 -7.30 -2.20 0.29
C LEU A 108 -7.82 -1.00 -0.49
N ALA A 109 -7.21 -0.65 -1.62
CA ALA A 109 -7.69 0.43 -2.48
C ALA A 109 -9.08 0.11 -3.06
N ILE A 110 -9.29 -1.13 -3.51
CA ILE A 110 -10.60 -1.59 -4.01
C ILE A 110 -11.63 -1.56 -2.87
N SER A 111 -11.33 -2.18 -1.73
CA SER A 111 -12.23 -2.20 -0.56
C SER A 111 -12.54 -0.80 -0.04
N GLY A 112 -11.53 0.07 0.04
CA GLY A 112 -11.70 1.47 0.43
C GLY A 112 -12.60 2.24 -0.55
N THR A 113 -12.50 1.97 -1.85
CA THR A 113 -13.37 2.57 -2.87
C THR A 113 -14.82 2.10 -2.70
N VAL A 114 -15.03 0.82 -2.40
CA VAL A 114 -16.36 0.27 -2.10
C VAL A 114 -16.95 0.92 -0.85
N ILE A 115 -16.18 1.03 0.23
CA ILE A 115 -16.61 1.71 1.47
C ILE A 115 -16.90 3.19 1.19
N TRP A 116 -16.09 3.85 0.37
CA TRP A 116 -16.30 5.25 0.05
C TRP A 116 -17.56 5.51 -0.78
N GLY A 117 -17.88 4.59 -1.70
CA GLY A 117 -19.09 4.68 -2.53
C GLY A 117 -20.37 4.23 -1.83
N TYR A 118 -20.30 3.21 -0.96
CA TYR A 118 -21.47 2.50 -0.43
C TYR A 118 -21.43 2.25 1.08
N GLY A 119 -20.51 2.87 1.81
CA GLY A 119 -20.28 2.59 3.23
C GLY A 119 -21.48 2.91 4.11
N ASP A 120 -22.25 3.94 3.79
CA ASP A 120 -23.48 4.30 4.50
C ASP A 120 -24.53 3.18 4.46
N LEU A 121 -24.72 2.56 3.29
CA LEU A 121 -25.60 1.42 3.08
C LEU A 121 -25.09 0.18 3.82
N ILE A 122 -23.79 -0.11 3.72
CA ILE A 122 -23.16 -1.25 4.41
C ILE A 122 -23.31 -1.10 5.92
N PHE A 123 -23.04 0.10 6.45
CA PHE A 123 -23.16 0.39 7.87
C PHE A 123 -24.60 0.17 8.33
N THR A 124 -25.56 0.76 7.63
CA THR A 124 -26.98 0.68 7.99
C THR A 124 -27.52 -0.75 7.89
N ALA A 125 -27.09 -1.54 6.90
CA ALA A 125 -27.54 -2.92 6.72
C ALA A 125 -27.00 -3.88 7.79
N LEU A 126 -25.82 -3.61 8.35
CA LEU A 126 -25.15 -4.46 9.33
C LEU A 126 -25.30 -3.97 10.77
N SER A 127 -25.73 -2.72 10.98
CA SER A 127 -25.99 -2.14 12.30
C SER A 127 -27.47 -2.19 12.71
N GLN A 128 -28.33 -2.81 11.89
CA GLN A 128 -29.71 -3.19 12.24
C GLN A 128 -29.72 -4.49 13.06
#